data_AF-A0AB37UES1-F1
#
_entry.id   AF-A0AB37UES1-F1
#
_cell.length_a   1.000
_cell.length_b   1.000
_cell.length_c   1.000
_cell.angle_alpha   90.00
_cell.angle_beta   90.00
_cell.angle_gamma   90.00
#
_symmetry.space_group_name_H-M   'P 1'
#
loop_
_entity.id
_entity.type
_entity.pdbx_description
1 polymer ?
#
loop_
_entity_poly.entity_id
_entity_poly.type
_entity_poly.pdbx_seq_one_letter_code
_entity_poly.pdbx_strand_id
1 'polypeptide(L)'
;MKTETLKKRLDKNRPMIAVTIRIPEDVVDDLKRLAPLLGFSGYQPLIRAYIGQGLRVDIERLEGNTVSALIASLKRHGVSDELIHKALSEATHE
;
A
#
# COMPACT_ATOMS: atom_id res chain seq x y z
N MET A 1 6.38 5.44 0.58
CA MET A 1 6.55 3.97 0.84
C MET A 1 8.03 3.67 1.10
N LYS A 2 8.38 2.93 2.16
CA LYS A 2 9.78 2.60 2.50
C LYS A 2 10.44 1.70 1.44
N THR A 3 11.73 1.91 1.17
CA THR A 3 12.50 1.20 0.11
C THR A 3 12.51 -0.32 0.29
N GLU A 4 12.57 -0.80 1.52
CA GLU A 4 12.53 -2.22 1.87
C GLU A 4 11.19 -2.89 1.52
N THR A 5 10.08 -2.16 1.67
CA THR A 5 8.75 -2.64 1.26
C THR A 5 8.64 -2.76 -0.26
N LEU A 6 9.32 -1.88 -1.00
CA LEU A 6 9.37 -1.94 -2.47
C LEU A 6 10.16 -3.15 -2.94
N LYS A 7 11.34 -3.41 -2.36
CA LYS A 7 12.17 -4.58 -2.67
C LYS A 7 11.39 -5.89 -2.50
N LYS A 8 10.70 -6.07 -1.36
CA LYS A 8 9.84 -7.24 -1.12
C LYS A 8 8.72 -7.41 -2.16
N ARG A 9 8.18 -6.30 -2.67
CA ARG A 9 7.09 -6.32 -3.66
C ARG A 9 7.56 -6.62 -5.08
N LEU A 10 8.82 -6.32 -5.39
CA LEU A 10 9.46 -6.60 -6.69
C LEU A 10 10.00 -8.02 -6.80
N ASP A 11 10.15 -8.73 -5.68
CA ASP A 11 10.55 -10.14 -5.68
C ASP A 11 9.53 -11.00 -6.45
N LYS A 12 10.02 -11.66 -7.51
CA LYS A 12 9.25 -12.55 -8.37
C LYS A 12 8.84 -13.85 -7.66
N ASN A 13 9.61 -14.27 -6.66
CA ASN A 13 9.42 -15.52 -5.91
C ASN A 13 8.74 -15.31 -4.57
N ARG A 14 8.16 -14.13 -4.34
CA ARG A 14 7.46 -13.83 -3.09
C ARG A 14 6.35 -14.87 -2.82
N PRO A 15 6.17 -15.31 -1.57
CA PRO A 15 5.16 -16.31 -1.23
C PRO A 15 3.76 -15.81 -1.58
N MET A 16 2.92 -16.72 -2.09
CA MET A 16 1.53 -16.44 -2.46
C MET A 16 0.60 -17.29 -1.59
N ILE A 17 -0.52 -16.70 -1.19
CA ILE A 17 -1.61 -17.38 -0.49
C ILE A 17 -2.81 -17.45 -1.44
N ALA A 18 -3.42 -18.62 -1.55
CA ALA A 18 -4.65 -18.80 -2.32
C ALA A 18 -5.84 -18.21 -1.55
N VAL A 19 -6.65 -17.39 -2.22
CA VAL A 19 -7.86 -16.80 -1.66
C VAL A 19 -9.03 -17.13 -2.58
N THR A 20 -10.09 -17.71 -2.02
CA THR A 20 -11.34 -17.99 -2.75
C THR A 20 -12.34 -16.89 -2.46
N ILE A 21 -12.79 -16.18 -3.50
CA ILE A 21 -13.78 -15.11 -3.42
C ILE A 21 -14.89 -15.35 -4.44
N ARG A 22 -16.14 -15.02 -4.08
CA ARG A 22 -17.24 -14.94 -5.04
C ARG A 22 -17.27 -13.54 -5.62
N ILE A 23 -17.33 -13.44 -6.94
CA ILE A 23 -17.41 -12.19 -7.70
C ILE A 23 -18.65 -12.29 -8.60
N PRO A 24 -19.44 -11.21 -8.76
CA PRO A 24 -20.54 -11.17 -9.72
C PRO A 24 -20.09 -11.53 -11.14
N GLU A 25 -20.95 -12.21 -11.89
CA GLU A 25 -20.62 -12.72 -13.23
C GLU A 25 -20.27 -11.60 -14.22
N ASP A 26 -21.06 -10.52 -14.20
CA ASP A 26 -20.86 -9.31 -15.01
C ASP A 26 -19.48 -8.69 -14.76
N VAL A 27 -19.05 -8.64 -13.49
CA VAL A 27 -17.73 -8.12 -13.12
C VAL A 27 -16.61 -9.03 -13.64
N VAL A 28 -16.80 -10.36 -13.61
CA VAL A 28 -15.83 -11.31 -14.18
C VAL A 28 -15.71 -11.12 -15.69
N ASP A 29 -16.81 -10.87 -16.39
CA ASP A 29 -16.81 -10.66 -17.83
C ASP A 29 -16.15 -9.33 -18.22
N ASP A 30 -16.40 -8.26 -17.47
CA ASP A 30 -15.67 -7.00 -17.62
C ASP A 30 -14.17 -7.18 -17.40
N LEU A 31 -13.77 -7.95 -16.38
CA LEU A 31 -12.36 -8.22 -16.13
C LEU A 31 -11.71 -9.02 -17.27
N LYS A 32 -12.42 -10.01 -17.85
CA LYS A 32 -11.94 -10.76 -19.03
C LYS A 32 -11.77 -9.83 -20.23
N ARG A 33 -12.71 -8.90 -20.44
CA ARG A 33 -12.66 -7.93 -21.54
C ARG A 33 -11.52 -6.93 -21.37
N LEU A 34 -11.32 -6.42 -20.15
CA LEU A 34 -10.32 -5.38 -19.87
C LEU A 34 -8.90 -5.92 -19.79
N ALA A 35 -8.69 -7.15 -19.31
CA ALA A 35 -7.36 -7.73 -19.17
C ALA A 35 -6.45 -7.60 -20.41
N PRO A 36 -6.85 -8.07 -21.61
CA PRO A 36 -6.00 -7.95 -22.79
C PRO A 36 -5.80 -6.49 -23.24
N LEU A 37 -6.83 -5.65 -23.11
CA LEU A 37 -6.76 -4.23 -23.47
C LEU A 37 -5.75 -3.46 -22.61
N LEU A 38 -5.56 -3.90 -21.37
CA LEU A 38 -4.61 -3.33 -20.41
C LEU A 38 -3.26 -4.08 -20.37
N GLY A 39 -3.03 -5.01 -21.30
CA GLY A 39 -1.76 -5.74 -21.43
C GLY A 39 -1.53 -6.86 -20.40
N PHE A 40 -2.59 -7.32 -19.72
CA PHE A 40 -2.53 -8.45 -18.81
C PHE A 40 -2.80 -9.77 -19.54
N SER A 41 -2.11 -10.84 -19.10
CA SER A 41 -2.32 -12.19 -19.65
C SER A 41 -3.67 -12.83 -19.28
N GLY A 42 -4.47 -12.17 -18.43
CA GLY A 42 -5.81 -12.62 -18.06
C GLY A 42 -6.40 -11.83 -16.90
N TYR A 43 -7.64 -12.15 -16.53
CA TYR A 43 -8.37 -11.42 -15.48
C TYR A 43 -7.74 -11.59 -14.09
N GLN A 44 -7.16 -12.76 -13.76
CA GLN A 44 -6.54 -12.98 -12.45
C GLN A 44 -5.33 -12.04 -12.18
N PRO A 45 -4.36 -11.88 -13.11
CA PRO A 45 -3.35 -10.83 -13.01
C PRO A 45 -3.91 -9.42 -12.85
N LEU A 46 -4.97 -9.08 -13.60
CA LEU A 46 -5.61 -7.76 -13.52
C LEU A 46 -6.24 -7.51 -12.15
N ILE A 47 -6.98 -8.48 -11.59
CA ILE A 47 -7.54 -8.42 -10.23
C ILE A 47 -6.43 -8.10 -9.21
N ARG A 48 -5.31 -8.84 -9.26
CA ARG A 48 -4.19 -8.60 -8.34
C ARG A 48 -3.61 -7.19 -8.49
N ALA A 49 -3.55 -6.66 -9.71
CA ALA A 49 -3.07 -5.32 -9.97
C ALA A 49 -4.00 -4.25 -9.36
N TYR A 50 -5.31 -4.35 -9.59
CA TYR A 50 -6.30 -3.44 -9.01
C TYR A 50 -6.31 -3.46 -7.49
N ILE A 51 -6.35 -4.64 -6.88
CA ILE A 51 -6.25 -4.79 -5.42
C ILE A 51 -4.95 -4.14 -4.91
N GLY A 52 -3.83 -4.44 -5.55
CA GLY A 52 -2.53 -3.90 -5.16
C GLY A 52 -2.45 -2.37 -5.30
N GLN A 53 -3.11 -1.77 -6.28
CA GLN A 53 -3.19 -0.32 -6.47
C GLN A 53 -4.03 0.32 -5.35
N GLY A 54 -5.25 -0.18 -5.10
CA GLY A 54 -6.12 0.35 -4.04
C GLY A 54 -5.46 0.28 -2.67
N LEU A 55 -4.87 -0.87 -2.32
CA LEU A 55 -4.16 -1.04 -1.06
C LEU A 55 -2.97 -0.07 -0.90
N ARG A 56 -2.25 0.24 -1.98
CA ARG A 56 -1.13 1.21 -1.91
C ARG A 56 -1.62 2.59 -1.52
N VAL A 57 -2.69 3.06 -2.16
CA VAL A 57 -3.29 4.37 -1.90
C VAL A 57 -3.77 4.47 -0.46
N ASP A 58 -4.49 3.46 0.02
CA ASP A 58 -5.03 3.47 1.39
C ASP A 58 -3.95 3.34 2.45
N ILE A 59 -2.94 2.48 2.25
CA ILE A 59 -1.81 2.36 3.18
C ILE A 59 -1.06 3.69 3.28
N GLU A 60 -0.77 4.33 2.16
CA GLU A 60 -0.07 5.63 2.15
C GLU A 60 -0.88 6.71 2.87
N ARG A 61 -2.20 6.75 2.63
CA ARG A 61 -3.11 7.67 3.32
C ARG A 61 -3.11 7.44 4.84
N LEU A 62 -3.15 6.19 5.30
CA LEU A 62 -3.24 5.86 6.72
C LEU A 62 -1.89 5.98 7.46
N GLU A 63 -0.78 5.61 6.82
CA GLU A 63 0.57 5.82 7.37
C GLU A 63 0.88 7.31 7.53
N GLY A 64 0.55 8.14 6.53
CA GLY A 64 0.72 9.59 6.61
C GLY A 64 -0.11 10.23 7.72
N ASN A 65 -1.36 9.78 7.90
CA ASN A 65 -2.26 10.28 8.94
C ASN A 65 -1.81 9.92 10.36
N THR A 66 -1.26 8.72 10.57
CA THR A 66 -0.89 8.26 11.92
C THR A 66 0.33 9.01 12.46
N VAL A 67 1.35 9.21 11.63
CA VAL A 67 2.54 10.00 12.02
C VAL A 67 2.17 11.47 12.23
N SER A 68 1.33 12.03 11.35
CA SER A 68 0.84 13.40 11.51
C SER A 68 0.02 13.59 12.78
N ALA A 69 -0.88 12.65 13.10
CA ALA A 69 -1.66 12.67 14.33
C ALA A 69 -0.80 12.53 15.60
N LEU A 70 0.24 11.69 15.55
CA LEU A 70 1.21 11.56 16.64
C LEU A 70 1.99 12.86 16.86
N ILE A 71 2.52 13.47 15.79
CA ILE A 71 3.21 14.77 15.85
C ILE A 71 2.29 15.84 16.46
N ALA A 72 1.05 15.94 15.97
CA ALA A 72 0.07 16.89 16.51
C ALA A 72 -0.25 16.63 17.99
N SER A 73 -0.31 15.36 18.40
CA SER A 73 -0.50 14.99 19.81
C SER A 73 0.69 15.42 20.67
N LEU A 74 1.93 15.17 20.23
CA LEU A 74 3.15 15.54 20.95
C LEU A 74 3.29 17.06 21.10
N LYS A 75 3.02 17.83 20.03
CA LYS A 75 2.99 19.30 20.09
C LYS A 75 1.99 19.81 21.14
N ARG A 76 0.78 19.23 21.21
CA ARG A 76 -0.22 19.57 22.23
C ARG A 76 0.23 19.26 23.66
N HIS A 77 1.16 18.33 23.84
CA HIS A 77 1.76 17.99 25.14
C HIS A 77 3.06 18.78 25.41
N GLY A 78 3.37 19.80 24.61
CA GLY A 78 4.51 20.69 24.83
C GLY A 78 5.85 20.17 24.34
N VAL A 79 5.85 19.10 23.55
CA VAL A 79 7.08 18.61 22.90
C VAL A 79 7.49 19.59 21.81
N SER A 80 8.72 20.10 21.85
CA SER A 80 9.22 21.08 20.89
C SER A 80 9.41 20.48 19.50
N ASP A 81 9.22 21.30 18.47
CA ASP A 81 9.40 20.89 17.07
C ASP A 81 10.83 20.38 16.80
N GLU A 82 11.84 21.00 17.42
CA GLU A 82 13.23 20.57 17.35
C GLU A 82 13.42 19.14 17.86
N LEU A 83 12.79 18.79 18.99
CA LEU A 83 12.89 17.46 19.58
C LEU A 83 12.13 16.42 18.75
N ILE A 84 10.97 16.78 18.20
CA ILE A 84 10.21 15.91 17.28
C ILE A 84 11.02 15.65 16.01
N HIS A 85 11.61 16.68 15.40
CA HIS A 85 12.43 16.53 14.20
C HIS A 85 13.68 15.69 14.47
N LYS A 86 14.33 15.90 15.61
CA LYS A 86 15.48 15.08 16.04
C LYS A 86 15.07 13.60 16.18
N ALA A 87 13.98 13.31 16.88
CA ALA A 87 13.49 11.95 17.07
C ALA A 87 13.07 11.28 15.74
N LEU A 88 12.46 12.02 14.81
CA LEU A 88 12.12 11.51 13.47
C LEU A 88 13.37 11.20 12.65
N SER A 89 14.41 12.04 12.75
CA SER A 89 15.69 11.81 12.08
C SER A 89 16.38 10.56 12.63
N GLU A 90 16.40 10.38 13.95
CA GLU A 90 16.95 9.20 14.61
C GLU A 90 16.21 7.92 14.18
N ALA A 91 14.88 7.94 14.18
CA ALA A 91 14.04 6.77 13.85
C ALA A 91 14.05 6.36 12.36
N THR A 92 14.63 7.17 11.46
CA THR A 92 14.69 6.90 10.01
C THR A 92 16.08 6.53 9.50
N HIS A 93 17.11 6.60 10.35
CA HIS A 93 18.50 6.28 10.01
C HIS A 93 19.00 4.94 10.59
N GLU A 94 18.11 4.04 10.98
CA GLU A 94 18.38 2.60 11.19
C GLU A 94 18.01 1.76 9.96
#